data_AF-A0A5E7CLH3-F1
#
_entry.id   AF-A0A5E7CLH3-F1
#
_cell.length_a   1.000
_cell.length_b   1.000
_cell.length_c   1.000
_cell.angle_alpha   90.00
_cell.angle_beta   90.00
_cell.angle_gamma   90.00
#
_symmetry.space_group_name_H-M   'P 1'
#
loop_
_entity.id
_entity.type
_entity.pdbx_description
1 polymer ?
#
loop_
_entity_poly.entity_id
_entity_poly.type
_entity_poly.pdbx_seq_one_letter_code
_entity_poly.pdbx_strand_id
1 'polypeptide(L)'
;MHAGCRRNQLKPNKTVDVEIERLYRIAAENKHYKANINLQNGAMRGQFTLRSTEHLRLSQQLIEADVATGFYFIAIFLQQGSAGLQKDPEMALRYFRKAADRGNDQAQYFVGDKLAPINLAPDIAWKMRRCAAEQGSGKAAVELGVNLKRKGHYKDAIEAFQLGAAAGDESSVSFLEKGFRGPKPDNELYYPGQQEDLERAERYEKIGKVLGNYSYANPTVPEINEILPLPPAKLPAWDGKLQWLEARLANVPPENPAQP
;
A
#
# COMPACT_ATOMS: atom_id res chain seq x y z
N MET A 1 -26.20 7.22 -18.55
CA MET A 1 -26.72 6.23 -17.58
C MET A 1 -25.55 5.70 -16.76
N HIS A 2 -25.37 6.16 -15.52
CA HIS A 2 -24.32 5.70 -14.61
C HIS A 2 -24.93 4.74 -13.59
N ALA A 3 -24.82 3.44 -13.86
CA ALA A 3 -25.25 2.40 -12.95
C ALA A 3 -24.06 1.96 -12.05
N GLY A 4 -24.05 2.43 -10.81
CA GLY A 4 -23.97 1.52 -9.66
C GLY A 4 -22.61 1.11 -9.05
N CYS A 5 -21.70 2.02 -8.70
CA CYS A 5 -20.56 1.69 -7.81
C CYS A 5 -20.91 1.54 -6.32
N ARG A 6 -22.14 1.12 -5.95
CA ARG A 6 -22.60 1.04 -4.55
C ARG A 6 -23.34 -0.24 -4.16
N ARG A 7 -23.24 -1.33 -4.93
CA ARG A 7 -23.93 -2.60 -4.62
C ARG A 7 -23.05 -3.74 -4.10
N ASN A 8 -21.73 -3.57 -3.99
CA ASN A 8 -20.82 -4.63 -3.51
C ASN A 8 -20.26 -4.42 -2.10
N GLN A 9 -20.70 -3.38 -1.38
CA GLN A 9 -20.36 -3.24 0.04
C GLN A 9 -21.39 -4.01 0.86
N LEU A 10 -20.95 -5.10 1.50
CA LEU A 10 -21.71 -5.76 2.55
C LEU A 10 -22.11 -4.70 3.59
N LYS A 11 -23.38 -4.69 4.01
CA LYS A 11 -23.81 -3.77 5.07
C LYS A 11 -22.96 -4.04 6.32
N PRO A 12 -22.31 -3.03 6.92
CA PRO A 12 -21.50 -3.23 8.11
C PRO A 12 -22.34 -3.87 9.21
N ASN A 13 -22.00 -5.11 9.59
CA ASN A 13 -22.64 -5.75 10.71
C ASN A 13 -21.85 -5.40 11.97
N LYS A 14 -22.36 -4.44 12.74
CA LYS A 14 -21.69 -3.95 13.96
C LYS A 14 -21.36 -5.07 14.97
N THR A 15 -22.09 -6.18 14.95
CA THR A 15 -21.78 -7.31 15.85
C THR A 15 -20.50 -8.04 15.47
N VAL A 16 -20.16 -8.06 14.18
CA VAL A 16 -18.91 -8.67 13.67
C VAL A 16 -17.71 -7.81 14.10
N ASP A 17 -17.82 -6.49 14.03
CA ASP A 17 -16.75 -5.59 14.46
C ASP A 17 -16.42 -5.74 15.95
N VAL A 18 -17.44 -5.97 16.80
CA VAL A 18 -17.25 -6.24 18.24
C VAL A 18 -16.47 -7.53 18.49
N GLU A 19 -16.79 -8.60 17.75
CA GLU A 19 -16.08 -9.87 17.88
C GLU A 19 -14.64 -9.77 17.38
N ILE A 20 -14.43 -9.10 16.24
CA ILE A 20 -13.08 -8.85 15.70
C ILE A 20 -12.25 -8.00 16.67
N GLU A 21 -12.82 -6.92 17.22
CA GLU A 21 -12.15 -6.08 18.21
C GLU A 21 -11.71 -6.91 19.42
N ARG A 22 -12.61 -7.75 19.95
CA ARG A 22 -12.31 -8.63 21.09
C ARG A 22 -11.16 -9.58 20.78
N LEU A 23 -11.17 -10.23 19.61
CA LEU A 23 -10.12 -11.16 19.19
C LEU A 23 -8.77 -10.43 19.02
N TYR A 24 -8.77 -9.26 18.38
CA TYR A 24 -7.56 -8.47 18.25
C TYR A 24 -7.02 -8.00 19.59
N ARG A 25 -7.89 -7.60 20.53
CA ARG A 25 -7.49 -7.23 21.88
C ARG A 25 -6.83 -8.41 22.60
N ILE A 26 -7.45 -9.59 22.61
CA ILE A 26 -6.88 -10.79 23.24
C ILE A 26 -5.50 -11.11 22.64
N ALA A 27 -5.38 -11.12 21.32
CA ALA A 27 -4.12 -11.42 20.65
C ALA A 27 -3.05 -10.34 20.93
N ALA A 28 -3.42 -9.06 20.93
CA ALA A 28 -2.52 -7.95 21.24
C ALA A 28 -2.00 -8.01 22.69
N GLU A 29 -2.86 -8.35 23.67
CA GLU A 29 -2.43 -8.56 25.06
C GLU A 29 -1.47 -9.76 25.20
N ASN A 30 -1.57 -10.75 24.30
CA ASN A 30 -0.63 -11.85 24.17
C ASN A 30 0.55 -11.53 23.24
N LYS A 31 0.89 -10.25 23.08
CA LYS A 31 2.06 -9.75 22.33
C LYS A 31 2.05 -10.04 20.82
N HIS A 32 0.90 -10.37 20.23
CA HIS A 32 0.79 -10.55 18.79
C HIS A 32 0.79 -9.20 18.06
N TYR A 33 1.96 -8.81 17.53
CA TYR A 33 2.19 -7.47 16.99
C TYR A 33 1.24 -7.09 15.83
N LYS A 34 0.90 -8.02 14.92
CA LYS A 34 -0.05 -7.74 13.83
C LYS A 34 -1.46 -7.46 14.35
N ALA A 35 -1.87 -8.14 15.41
CA ALA A 35 -3.19 -7.91 16.02
C ALA A 35 -3.22 -6.56 16.72
N ASN A 36 -2.14 -6.17 17.39
CA ASN A 36 -1.96 -4.84 17.96
C ASN A 36 -2.07 -3.75 16.86
N ILE A 37 -1.32 -3.90 15.77
CA ILE A 37 -1.36 -2.95 14.64
C ILE A 37 -2.78 -2.87 14.04
N ASN A 38 -3.43 -4.00 13.81
CA ASN A 38 -4.78 -4.04 13.26
C ASN A 38 -5.82 -3.41 14.21
N LEU A 39 -5.70 -3.63 15.51
CA LEU A 39 -6.56 -3.02 16.53
C LEU A 39 -6.42 -1.50 16.53
N GLN A 40 -5.18 -0.99 16.53
CA GLN A 40 -4.92 0.45 16.52
C GLN A 40 -5.36 1.11 15.21
N ASN A 41 -5.08 0.48 14.06
CA ASN A 41 -5.54 0.99 12.76
C ASN A 41 -7.06 1.00 12.63
N GLY A 42 -7.74 -0.05 13.09
CA GLY A 42 -9.20 -0.09 13.10
C GLY A 42 -9.79 0.97 14.03
N ALA A 43 -9.18 1.22 15.19
CA ALA A 43 -9.59 2.30 16.08
C ALA A 43 -9.39 3.69 15.45
N MET A 44 -8.26 3.93 14.78
CA MET A 44 -8.01 5.18 14.06
C MET A 44 -8.97 5.41 12.89
N ARG A 45 -9.56 4.35 12.32
CA ARG A 45 -10.60 4.42 11.29
C ARG A 45 -12.02 4.51 11.87
N GLY A 46 -12.16 4.49 13.19
CA GLY A 46 -13.46 4.49 13.88
C GLY A 46 -14.21 3.15 13.83
N GLN A 47 -13.55 2.06 13.44
CA GLN A 47 -14.12 0.71 13.44
C GLN A 47 -14.11 0.09 14.84
N PHE A 48 -13.07 0.39 15.62
CA PHE A 48 -12.88 -0.11 16.99
C PHE A 48 -12.80 1.04 17.99
N THR A 49 -13.00 0.74 19.27
CA THR A 49 -12.90 1.76 20.34
C THR A 49 -11.73 1.49 21.27
N LEU A 50 -10.75 2.40 21.30
CA LEU A 50 -9.63 2.36 22.23
C LEU A 50 -9.54 3.64 23.05
N ARG A 51 -9.21 3.51 24.34
CA ARG A 51 -8.89 4.67 25.17
C ARG A 51 -7.49 5.19 24.84
N SER A 52 -7.26 6.47 25.12
CA SER A 52 -5.95 7.13 24.93
C SER A 52 -4.78 6.36 25.57
N THR A 53 -4.97 5.88 26.81
CA THR A 53 -3.95 5.09 27.52
C THR A 53 -3.66 3.75 26.85
N GLU A 54 -4.64 3.18 26.17
CA GLU A 54 -4.50 1.89 25.47
C GLU A 54 -3.72 2.06 24.18
N HIS A 55 -3.98 3.12 23.42
CA HIS A 55 -3.17 3.48 22.26
C HIS A 55 -1.67 3.62 22.60
N LEU A 56 -1.36 4.34 23.69
CA LEU A 56 0.03 4.52 24.11
C LEU A 56 0.67 3.22 24.59
N ARG A 57 -0.02 2.45 25.44
CA ARG A 57 0.50 1.17 25.94
C ARG A 57 0.75 0.19 24.79
N LEU A 58 -0.18 0.07 23.85
CA LEU A 58 -0.04 -0.80 22.69
C LEU A 58 1.09 -0.33 21.76
N SER A 59 1.27 0.98 21.58
CA SER A 59 2.39 1.54 20.80
C SER A 59 3.74 1.29 21.47
N GLN A 60 3.79 1.39 22.81
CA GLN A 60 4.98 1.08 23.60
C GLN A 60 5.35 -0.40 23.50
N GLN A 61 4.37 -1.31 23.55
CA GLN A 61 4.61 -2.75 23.32
C GLN A 61 5.21 -3.05 21.94
N LEU A 62 4.76 -2.33 20.90
CA LEU A 62 5.35 -2.45 19.57
C LEU A 62 6.80 -1.96 19.56
N ILE A 63 7.09 -0.83 20.21
CA ILE A 63 8.45 -0.28 20.33
C ILE A 63 9.38 -1.25 21.08
N GLU A 64 8.91 -1.84 22.19
CA GLU A 64 9.66 -2.82 22.98
C GLU A 64 9.95 -4.12 22.22
N ALA A 65 9.06 -4.49 21.29
CA ALA A 65 9.25 -5.61 20.38
C ALA A 65 10.06 -5.24 19.12
N ASP A 66 10.67 -4.05 19.07
CA ASP A 66 11.38 -3.46 17.92
C ASP A 66 10.55 -3.43 16.62
N VAL A 67 9.23 -3.33 16.75
CA VAL A 67 8.31 -3.18 15.63
C VAL A 67 8.19 -1.71 15.29
N ALA A 68 8.73 -1.32 14.14
CA ALA A 68 8.82 0.07 13.65
C ALA A 68 7.48 0.84 13.69
N THR A 69 6.36 0.14 13.49
CA THR A 69 5.00 0.71 13.52
C THR A 69 4.64 1.35 14.86
N GLY A 70 5.24 0.92 15.97
CA GLY A 70 5.05 1.58 17.27
C GLY A 70 5.52 3.04 17.25
N PHE A 71 6.69 3.32 16.66
CA PHE A 71 7.17 4.69 16.48
C PHE A 71 6.26 5.50 15.55
N TYR A 72 5.73 4.87 14.50
CA TYR A 72 4.78 5.52 13.58
C TYR A 72 3.50 5.95 14.28
N PHE A 73 2.91 5.09 15.13
CA PHE A 73 1.72 5.47 15.90
C PHE A 73 1.98 6.64 16.85
N ILE A 74 3.10 6.63 17.59
CA ILE A 74 3.50 7.76 18.44
C ILE A 74 3.64 9.05 17.61
N ALA A 75 4.25 8.96 16.42
CA ALA A 75 4.36 10.11 15.52
C ALA A 75 2.99 10.69 15.14
N ILE A 76 2.02 9.83 14.78
CA ILE A 76 0.66 10.25 14.45
C ILE A 76 -0.04 10.91 15.65
N PHE A 77 0.10 10.33 16.84
CA PHE A 77 -0.51 10.88 18.06
C PHE A 77 0.07 12.25 18.44
N LEU A 78 1.39 12.42 18.35
CA LEU A 78 2.07 13.72 18.54
C LEU A 78 1.64 14.74 17.48
N GLN A 79 1.51 14.31 16.22
CA GLN A 79 1.11 15.20 15.12
C GLN A 79 -0.31 15.76 15.31
N GLN A 80 -1.19 14.96 15.91
CA GLN A 80 -2.60 15.30 16.12
C GLN A 80 -2.88 15.92 17.50
N GLY A 81 -2.05 15.63 18.51
CA GLY A 81 -2.36 15.90 19.91
C GLY A 81 -3.45 14.96 20.43
N SER A 82 -3.27 13.66 20.21
CA SER A 82 -4.23 12.61 20.58
C SER A 82 -3.58 11.52 21.42
N ALA A 83 -4.36 10.51 21.81
CA ALA A 83 -3.92 9.42 22.68
C ALA A 83 -3.29 9.88 24.02
N GLY A 84 -3.62 11.08 24.50
CA GLY A 84 -3.05 11.64 25.74
C GLY A 84 -1.69 12.34 25.56
N LEU A 85 -1.22 12.50 24.32
CA LEU A 85 -0.07 13.33 24.00
C LEU A 85 -0.53 14.73 23.59
N GLN A 86 0.22 15.74 24.01
CA GLN A 86 0.04 17.09 23.48
C GLN A 86 0.53 17.14 22.03
N LYS A 87 -0.07 18.04 21.24
CA LYS A 87 0.33 18.23 19.85
C LYS A 87 1.74 18.79 19.78
N ASP A 88 2.66 18.03 19.20
CA ASP A 88 4.04 18.40 18.98
C ASP A 88 4.50 17.91 17.59
N PRO A 89 4.30 18.75 16.55
CA PRO A 89 4.66 18.39 15.19
C PRO A 89 6.17 18.17 14.98
N GLU A 90 7.03 18.84 15.73
CA GLU A 90 8.48 18.69 15.59
C GLU A 90 8.94 17.34 16.13
N MET A 91 8.45 16.95 17.31
CA MET A 91 8.68 15.62 17.86
C MET A 91 8.08 14.54 16.95
N ALA A 92 6.89 14.77 16.40
CA ALA A 92 6.27 13.85 15.45
C ALA A 92 7.19 13.57 14.24
N LEU A 93 7.82 14.59 13.66
CA LEU A 93 8.77 14.41 12.55
C LEU A 93 9.97 13.53 12.94
N ARG A 94 10.47 13.67 14.17
CA ARG A 94 11.56 12.81 14.68
C ARG A 94 11.12 11.35 14.80
N TYR A 95 9.90 11.11 15.30
CA TYR A 95 9.34 9.75 15.39
C TYR A 95 9.01 9.15 14.02
N PHE A 96 8.47 9.93 13.08
CA PHE A 96 8.29 9.48 11.69
C PHE A 96 9.62 9.09 11.07
N ARG A 97 10.67 9.90 11.26
CA ARG A 97 12.00 9.57 10.75
C ARG A 97 12.52 8.27 11.37
N LYS A 98 12.40 8.13 12.69
CA LYS A 98 12.83 6.93 13.42
C LYS A 98 12.09 5.66 12.97
N ALA A 99 10.79 5.77 12.68
CA ALA A 99 9.99 4.68 12.14
C ALA A 99 10.42 4.32 10.70
N ALA A 100 10.68 5.32 9.86
CA ALA A 100 11.13 5.13 8.48
C ALA A 100 12.51 4.45 8.41
N ASP A 101 13.45 4.87 9.25
CA ASP A 101 14.78 4.27 9.38
C ASP A 101 14.73 2.82 9.88
N ARG A 102 13.64 2.41 10.54
CA ARG A 102 13.37 1.02 10.96
C ARG A 102 12.48 0.24 9.99
N GLY A 103 12.23 0.77 8.80
CA GLY A 103 11.52 0.02 7.77
C GLY A 103 10.01 0.16 7.77
N ASN A 104 9.39 1.03 8.59
CA ASN A 104 7.94 1.22 8.50
C ASN A 104 7.56 1.88 7.16
N ASP A 105 6.85 1.16 6.29
CA ASP A 105 6.40 1.57 4.96
C ASP A 105 5.62 2.91 4.96
N GLN A 106 4.69 3.09 5.91
CA GLN A 106 3.88 4.30 6.03
C GLN A 106 4.73 5.51 6.41
N ALA A 107 5.69 5.33 7.32
CA ALA A 107 6.64 6.36 7.71
C ALA A 107 7.64 6.67 6.59
N GLN A 108 8.13 5.66 5.87
CA GLN A 108 8.99 5.85 4.71
C GLN A 108 8.26 6.65 3.62
N TYR A 109 7.02 6.31 3.32
CA TYR A 109 6.19 7.10 2.43
C TYR A 109 6.02 8.55 2.93
N PHE A 110 5.68 8.74 4.21
CA PHE A 110 5.51 10.08 4.81
C PHE A 110 6.79 10.92 4.73
N VAL A 111 7.93 10.37 5.12
CA VAL A 111 9.23 11.05 5.08
C VAL A 111 9.62 11.35 3.63
N GLY A 112 9.43 10.38 2.73
CA GLY A 112 9.65 10.58 1.30
C GLY A 112 8.81 11.73 0.74
N ASP A 113 7.54 11.82 1.14
CA ASP A 113 6.65 12.90 0.73
C ASP A 113 7.06 14.28 1.28
N LYS A 114 7.51 14.35 2.53
CA LYS A 114 8.04 15.59 3.12
C LYS A 114 9.34 16.06 2.44
N LEU A 115 10.14 15.14 1.92
CA LEU A 115 11.38 15.43 1.20
C LEU A 115 11.19 15.63 -0.31
N ALA A 116 10.00 15.33 -0.84
CA ALA A 116 9.70 15.38 -2.26
C ALA A 116 9.61 16.77 -2.91
N PRO A 117 9.38 17.91 -2.22
CA PRO A 117 9.53 19.22 -2.85
C PRO A 117 10.89 19.30 -3.55
N ILE A 118 10.86 19.63 -4.86
CA ILE A 118 11.86 19.27 -5.89
C ILE A 118 13.32 19.59 -5.54
N ASN A 119 13.56 20.51 -4.61
CA ASN A 119 14.88 21.04 -4.28
C ASN A 119 15.40 20.68 -2.88
N LEU A 120 14.70 19.84 -2.10
CA LEU A 120 15.15 19.52 -0.74
C LEU A 120 16.13 18.34 -0.72
N ALA A 121 15.66 17.13 -0.99
CA ALA A 121 16.50 15.92 -1.02
C ALA A 121 15.87 14.82 -1.91
N PRO A 122 15.80 15.03 -3.24
CA PRO A 122 15.08 14.14 -4.16
C PRO A 122 15.57 12.69 -4.10
N ASP A 123 16.87 12.45 -4.00
CA ASP A 123 17.43 11.09 -3.94
C ASP A 123 17.00 10.33 -2.68
N ILE A 124 16.90 11.03 -1.54
CA ILE A 124 16.43 10.44 -0.29
C ILE A 124 14.93 10.16 -0.38
N ALA A 125 14.16 11.09 -0.96
CA ALA A 125 12.74 10.90 -1.19
C ALA A 125 12.46 9.68 -2.10
N TRP A 126 13.23 9.50 -3.17
CA TRP A 126 13.11 8.36 -4.06
C TRP A 126 13.45 7.04 -3.37
N LYS A 127 14.55 7.01 -2.59
CA LYS A 127 14.92 5.81 -1.81
C LYS A 127 13.82 5.44 -0.81
N MET A 128 13.30 6.41 -0.07
CA MET A 128 12.24 6.17 0.91
C MET A 128 10.95 5.67 0.26
N ARG A 129 10.53 6.28 -0.86
CA ARG A 129 9.36 5.79 -1.61
C ARG A 129 9.59 4.42 -2.24
N ARG A 130 10.81 4.12 -2.70
CA ARG A 130 11.16 2.79 -3.23
C ARG A 130 11.06 1.72 -2.15
N CYS A 131 11.64 1.95 -0.97
CA CYS A 131 11.52 1.02 0.16
C CYS A 131 10.06 0.78 0.57
N ALA A 132 9.22 1.83 0.55
CA ALA A 132 7.79 1.68 0.84
C ALA A 132 7.06 0.89 -0.28
N ALA A 133 7.39 1.14 -1.55
CA ALA A 133 6.82 0.44 -2.70
C ALA A 133 7.17 -1.05 -2.70
N GLU A 134 8.42 -1.40 -2.38
CA GLU A 134 8.90 -2.79 -2.26
C GLU A 134 8.17 -3.56 -1.15
N GLN A 135 7.64 -2.86 -0.14
CA GLN A 135 6.80 -3.42 0.92
C GLN A 135 5.31 -3.50 0.57
N GLY A 136 4.94 -3.16 -0.67
CA GLY A 136 3.55 -3.21 -1.15
C GLY A 136 2.78 -1.90 -1.01
N SER A 137 3.45 -0.75 -0.78
CA SER A 137 2.78 0.55 -0.81
C SER A 137 2.55 1.03 -2.24
N GLY A 138 1.38 0.70 -2.80
CA GLY A 138 0.94 1.15 -4.13
C GLY A 138 1.01 2.68 -4.30
N LYS A 139 0.63 3.43 -3.27
CA LYS A 139 0.72 4.90 -3.27
C LYS A 139 2.18 5.39 -3.41
N ALA A 140 3.11 4.75 -2.70
CA ALA A 140 4.53 5.11 -2.79
C ALA A 140 5.10 4.78 -4.18
N ALA A 141 4.70 3.65 -4.76
CA ALA A 141 5.06 3.23 -6.11
C ALA A 141 4.61 4.24 -7.18
N VAL A 142 3.34 4.68 -7.14
CA VAL A 142 2.82 5.71 -8.08
C VAL A 142 3.61 7.01 -7.97
N GLU A 143 3.77 7.53 -6.75
CA GLU A 143 4.45 8.79 -6.51
C GLU A 143 5.92 8.74 -6.95
N LEU A 144 6.59 7.61 -6.71
CA LEU A 144 7.94 7.35 -7.19
C LEU A 144 7.99 7.32 -8.72
N GLY A 145 7.12 6.54 -9.36
CA GLY A 145 7.07 6.40 -10.82
C GLY A 145 6.80 7.72 -11.52
N VAL A 146 5.83 8.50 -11.03
CA VAL A 146 5.52 9.84 -11.57
C VAL A 146 6.72 10.79 -11.42
N ASN A 147 7.39 10.81 -10.26
CA ASN A 147 8.54 11.68 -10.02
C ASN A 147 9.72 11.32 -10.94
N LEU A 148 10.07 10.04 -11.02
CA LEU A 148 11.16 9.55 -11.86
C LEU A 148 10.90 9.83 -13.34
N LYS A 149 9.68 9.54 -13.82
CA LYS A 149 9.26 9.81 -15.20
C LYS A 149 9.39 11.30 -15.53
N ARG A 150 8.90 12.20 -14.67
CA ARG A 150 9.02 13.66 -14.86
C ARG A 150 10.47 14.15 -14.93
N LYS A 151 11.41 13.40 -14.38
CA LYS A 151 12.84 13.68 -14.40
C LYS A 151 13.58 12.93 -15.51
N GLY A 152 12.88 12.19 -16.36
CA GLY A 152 13.46 11.43 -17.46
C GLY A 152 14.03 10.07 -17.06
N HIS A 153 13.88 9.65 -15.80
CA HIS A 153 14.29 8.32 -15.32
C HIS A 153 13.22 7.26 -15.68
N TYR A 154 13.01 7.09 -16.97
CA TYR A 154 11.92 6.29 -17.53
C TYR A 154 11.97 4.82 -17.12
N LYS A 155 13.16 4.21 -17.13
CA LYS A 155 13.34 2.80 -16.71
C LYS A 155 12.97 2.62 -15.24
N ASP A 156 13.49 3.47 -14.37
CA ASP A 156 13.18 3.41 -12.93
C ASP A 156 11.69 3.69 -12.66
N ALA A 157 11.05 4.52 -13.49
CA ALA A 157 9.63 4.81 -13.38
C ALA A 157 8.75 3.60 -13.68
N ILE A 158 9.03 2.86 -14.76
CA ILE A 158 8.27 1.64 -15.08
C ILE A 158 8.50 0.54 -14.04
N GLU A 159 9.70 0.44 -13.46
CA GLU A 159 9.98 -0.46 -12.32
C GLU A 159 9.14 -0.07 -11.10
N ALA A 160 9.06 1.22 -10.78
CA ALA A 160 8.24 1.70 -9.67
C ALA A 160 6.75 1.42 -9.90
N PHE A 161 6.22 1.67 -11.10
CA PHE A 161 4.84 1.31 -11.41
C PHE A 161 4.62 -0.21 -11.36
N GLN A 162 5.61 -1.02 -11.71
CA GLN A 162 5.49 -2.49 -11.60
C GLN A 162 5.38 -2.95 -10.15
N LEU A 163 6.11 -2.33 -9.21
CA LEU A 163 5.92 -2.55 -7.78
C LEU A 163 4.49 -2.19 -7.34
N GLY A 164 3.95 -1.09 -7.87
CA GLY A 164 2.56 -0.69 -7.63
C GLY A 164 1.54 -1.68 -8.19
N ALA A 165 1.78 -2.20 -9.39
CA ALA A 165 0.95 -3.25 -9.98
C ALA A 165 0.97 -4.54 -9.14
N ALA A 166 2.13 -4.92 -8.61
CA ALA A 166 2.25 -6.05 -7.68
C ALA A 166 1.45 -5.83 -6.39
N ALA A 167 1.45 -4.59 -5.89
CA ALA A 167 0.65 -4.16 -4.74
C ALA A 167 -0.86 -4.03 -5.05
N GLY A 168 -1.29 -4.25 -6.30
CA GLY A 168 -2.67 -4.13 -6.74
C GLY A 168 -3.16 -2.68 -6.91
N ASP A 169 -2.24 -1.73 -7.09
CA ASP A 169 -2.57 -0.34 -7.35
C ASP A 169 -3.01 -0.11 -8.80
N GLU A 170 -4.28 0.23 -8.99
CA GLU A 170 -4.90 0.45 -10.30
C GLU A 170 -4.24 1.60 -11.07
N SER A 171 -3.80 2.66 -10.38
CA SER A 171 -3.17 3.81 -11.04
C SER A 171 -1.84 3.42 -11.68
N SER A 172 -1.05 2.62 -10.98
CA SER A 172 0.22 2.07 -11.48
C SER A 172 -0.01 1.21 -12.72
N VAL A 173 -1.02 0.34 -12.69
CA VAL A 173 -1.41 -0.46 -13.86
C VAL A 173 -1.87 0.43 -15.01
N SER A 174 -2.61 1.52 -14.76
CA SER A 174 -3.01 2.47 -15.81
C SER A 174 -1.82 3.22 -16.42
N PHE A 175 -0.82 3.61 -15.61
CA PHE A 175 0.41 4.23 -16.13
C PHE A 175 1.18 3.27 -17.03
N LEU A 176 1.28 1.99 -16.65
CA LEU A 176 1.92 0.96 -17.47
C LEU A 176 1.13 0.67 -18.75
N GLU A 177 -0.18 0.45 -18.65
CA GLU A 177 -1.07 0.20 -19.78
C GLU A 177 -0.97 1.31 -20.82
N LYS A 178 -1.20 2.56 -20.42
CA LYS A 178 -1.14 3.72 -21.33
C LYS A 178 0.28 4.00 -21.81
N GLY A 179 1.27 3.70 -20.99
CA GLY A 179 2.68 3.84 -21.37
C GLY A 179 3.08 2.89 -22.49
N PHE A 180 2.64 1.62 -22.43
CA PHE A 180 2.95 0.62 -23.45
C PHE A 180 2.08 0.74 -24.72
N ARG A 181 1.04 1.57 -24.73
CA ARG A 181 0.36 2.00 -25.97
C ARG A 181 1.17 3.00 -26.82
N GLY A 182 2.43 3.26 -26.47
CA GLY A 182 3.32 4.11 -27.25
C GLY A 182 2.84 5.57 -27.43
N PRO A 183 2.43 6.27 -26.35
CA PRO A 183 2.03 7.67 -26.46
C PRO A 183 3.21 8.51 -26.97
N LYS A 184 2.90 9.61 -27.65
CA LYS A 184 3.92 10.52 -28.17
C LYS A 184 4.56 11.34 -27.03
N PRO A 185 5.78 11.89 -27.21
CA PRO A 185 6.49 12.66 -26.16
C PRO A 185 5.75 13.91 -25.64
N ASP A 186 4.84 14.48 -26.42
CA ASP A 186 3.97 15.59 -26.03
C ASP A 186 2.89 15.18 -25.02
N ASN A 187 2.60 13.88 -24.91
CA ASN A 187 1.79 13.32 -23.83
C ASN A 187 2.64 13.11 -22.57
N GLU A 188 3.02 14.22 -21.93
CA GLU A 188 3.84 14.21 -20.71
C GLU A 188 3.26 13.34 -19.59
N LEU A 189 1.93 13.12 -19.59
CA LEU A 189 1.26 12.33 -18.57
C LEU A 189 1.56 10.83 -18.70
N TYR A 190 1.57 10.28 -19.92
CA TYR A 190 1.73 8.84 -20.11
C TYR A 190 3.02 8.43 -20.81
N TYR A 191 3.77 9.36 -21.41
CA TYR A 191 5.04 9.05 -22.07
C TYR A 191 6.06 8.41 -21.12
N PRO A 192 6.40 7.12 -21.28
CA PRO A 192 7.32 6.42 -20.40
C PRO A 192 8.68 6.14 -21.07
N GLY A 193 8.96 6.73 -22.24
CA GLY A 193 10.18 6.43 -23.00
C GLY A 193 10.32 4.97 -23.45
N GLN A 194 9.21 4.23 -23.61
CA GLN A 194 9.20 2.83 -24.07
C GLN A 194 8.70 2.72 -25.52
N GLN A 195 9.07 1.63 -26.19
CA GLN A 195 8.45 1.24 -27.46
C GLN A 195 7.01 0.76 -27.23
N GLU A 196 6.18 0.90 -28.26
CA GLU A 196 4.82 0.36 -28.23
C GLU A 196 4.85 -1.18 -28.10
N ASP A 197 4.06 -1.69 -27.16
CA ASP A 197 3.86 -3.11 -26.89
C ASP A 197 2.37 -3.32 -26.55
N LEU A 198 1.56 -3.50 -27.60
CA LEU A 198 0.11 -3.61 -27.47
C LEU A 198 -0.32 -4.85 -26.69
N GLU A 199 0.38 -5.98 -26.86
CA GLU A 199 0.08 -7.21 -26.12
C GLU A 199 0.26 -6.99 -24.62
N ARG A 200 1.35 -6.35 -24.21
CA ARG A 200 1.59 -5.98 -22.81
C ARG A 200 0.56 -4.99 -22.29
N ALA A 201 0.23 -3.97 -23.07
CA ALA A 201 -0.77 -2.98 -22.70
C ALA A 201 -2.15 -3.63 -22.45
N GLU A 202 -2.59 -4.54 -23.32
CA GLU A 202 -3.85 -5.26 -23.17
C GLU A 202 -3.87 -6.18 -21.94
N ARG A 203 -2.73 -6.81 -21.60
CA ARG A 203 -2.62 -7.60 -20.37
C ARG A 203 -2.72 -6.72 -19.13
N TYR A 204 -2.05 -5.57 -19.08
CA TYR A 204 -2.24 -4.60 -17.99
C TYR A 204 -3.70 -4.12 -17.92
N GLU A 205 -4.35 -3.86 -19.05
CA GLU A 205 -5.77 -3.47 -19.07
C GLU A 205 -6.67 -4.53 -18.42
N LYS A 206 -6.46 -5.82 -18.73
CA LYS A 206 -7.19 -6.94 -18.12
C LYS A 206 -6.96 -7.00 -16.61
N ILE A 207 -5.72 -6.85 -16.16
CA ILE A 207 -5.38 -6.81 -14.73
C ILE A 207 -6.07 -5.63 -14.06
N GLY A 208 -5.98 -4.44 -14.64
CA GLY A 208 -6.61 -3.22 -14.12
C GLY A 208 -8.12 -3.36 -13.95
N LYS A 209 -8.82 -4.03 -14.89
CA LYS A 209 -10.25 -4.35 -14.76
C LYS A 209 -10.53 -5.23 -13.54
N VAL A 210 -9.70 -6.24 -13.27
CA VAL A 210 -9.85 -7.07 -12.06
C VAL A 210 -9.62 -6.23 -10.80
N LEU A 211 -8.53 -5.45 -10.76
CA LEU A 211 -8.22 -4.59 -9.62
C LEU A 211 -9.34 -3.59 -9.32
N GLY A 212 -9.88 -2.92 -10.33
CA GLY A 212 -11.01 -1.99 -10.19
C GLY A 212 -12.29 -2.67 -9.71
N ASN A 213 -12.66 -3.80 -10.33
CA ASN A 213 -13.87 -4.56 -9.98
C ASN A 213 -13.84 -5.10 -8.55
N TYR A 214 -12.65 -5.40 -8.03
CA TYR A 214 -12.44 -5.97 -6.70
C TYR A 214 -11.76 -5.01 -5.73
N SER A 215 -11.66 -3.71 -6.05
CA SER A 215 -10.95 -2.69 -5.25
C SER A 215 -11.36 -2.69 -3.77
N TYR A 216 -12.63 -2.94 -3.48
CA TYR A 216 -13.17 -3.06 -2.12
C TYR A 216 -12.57 -4.18 -1.27
N ALA A 217 -11.86 -5.13 -1.89
CA ALA A 217 -11.25 -6.28 -1.27
C ALA A 217 -9.72 -6.25 -1.26
N ASN A 218 -9.11 -5.13 -1.67
CA ASN A 218 -7.66 -4.91 -1.69
C ASN A 218 -6.90 -6.04 -2.42
N PRO A 219 -7.17 -6.26 -3.73
CA PRO A 219 -6.46 -7.26 -4.51
C PRO A 219 -4.97 -6.97 -4.57
N THR A 220 -4.16 -8.02 -4.74
CA THR A 220 -2.72 -7.94 -4.99
C THR A 220 -2.37 -8.83 -6.17
N VAL A 221 -1.23 -8.58 -6.81
CA VAL A 221 -0.74 -9.34 -7.97
C VAL A 221 0.75 -9.66 -7.77
N PRO A 222 1.15 -10.40 -6.73
CA PRO A 222 2.56 -10.73 -6.46
C PRO A 222 3.26 -11.37 -7.67
N GLU A 223 2.51 -12.11 -8.49
CA GLU A 223 2.95 -12.78 -9.72
C GLU A 223 3.13 -11.85 -10.93
N ILE A 224 3.02 -10.52 -10.78
CA ILE A 224 3.01 -9.58 -11.93
C ILE A 224 4.24 -9.72 -12.83
N ASN A 225 5.40 -10.04 -12.27
CA ASN A 225 6.64 -10.22 -13.05
C ASN A 225 6.70 -11.56 -13.76
N GLU A 226 5.95 -12.57 -13.31
CA GLU A 226 5.78 -13.83 -14.02
C GLU A 226 4.79 -13.69 -15.17
N ILE A 227 3.83 -12.77 -15.09
CA ILE A 227 2.85 -12.50 -16.15
C ILE A 227 3.37 -11.48 -17.17
N LEU A 228 4.01 -10.41 -16.67
CA LEU A 228 4.40 -9.20 -17.39
C LEU A 228 5.83 -8.76 -17.05
N PRO A 229 6.88 -9.59 -17.27
CA PRO A 229 8.25 -9.18 -17.00
C PRO A 229 8.61 -7.96 -17.85
N LEU A 230 9.16 -6.91 -17.25
CA LEU A 230 9.44 -5.64 -17.96
C LEU A 230 10.43 -5.83 -19.13
N PRO A 231 10.37 -5.00 -20.19
CA PRO A 231 11.32 -5.05 -21.29
C PRO A 231 12.78 -4.99 -20.79
N PRO A 232 13.71 -5.68 -21.46
CA PRO A 232 13.58 -6.32 -22.77
C PRO A 232 13.04 -7.76 -22.75
N ALA A 233 12.54 -8.27 -21.60
CA ALA A 233 12.03 -9.62 -21.51
C ALA A 233 10.80 -9.84 -22.41
N LYS A 234 10.76 -11.00 -23.09
CA LYS A 234 9.58 -11.42 -23.87
C LYS A 234 8.45 -11.83 -22.94
N LEU A 235 7.22 -11.60 -23.38
CA LEU A 235 6.03 -11.99 -22.63
C LEU A 235 5.90 -13.53 -22.60
N PRO A 236 5.73 -14.14 -21.42
CA PRO A 236 5.41 -15.55 -21.31
C PRO A 236 3.96 -15.83 -21.70
N ALA A 237 3.61 -17.09 -21.89
CA ALA A 237 2.21 -17.50 -22.03
C ALA A 237 1.44 -17.16 -20.74
N TRP A 238 0.23 -16.65 -20.88
CA TRP A 238 -0.65 -16.32 -19.75
C TRP A 238 -2.09 -16.69 -20.10
N ASP A 239 -2.76 -17.38 -19.18
CA ASP A 239 -4.13 -17.87 -19.33
C ASP A 239 -5.20 -16.82 -19.00
N GLY A 240 -4.78 -15.61 -18.62
CA GLY A 240 -5.68 -14.50 -18.28
C GLY A 240 -6.16 -14.50 -16.83
N LYS A 241 -5.62 -15.38 -15.97
CA LYS A 241 -6.03 -15.49 -14.57
C LYS A 241 -5.02 -14.90 -13.61
N LEU A 242 -5.52 -14.53 -12.43
CA LEU A 242 -4.72 -14.02 -11.30
C LEU A 242 -4.92 -14.93 -10.10
N GLN A 243 -3.84 -15.27 -9.42
CA GLN A 243 -3.83 -16.15 -8.25
C GLN A 243 -4.76 -15.61 -7.16
N TRP A 244 -4.73 -14.30 -6.92
CA TRP A 244 -5.61 -13.65 -5.96
C TRP A 244 -7.09 -13.84 -6.28
N LEU A 245 -7.47 -13.74 -7.56
CA LEU A 245 -8.85 -13.88 -7.99
C LEU A 245 -9.31 -15.33 -7.86
N GLU A 246 -8.48 -16.30 -8.23
CA GLU A 246 -8.78 -17.72 -8.07
C GLU A 246 -8.96 -18.09 -6.59
N ALA A 247 -8.03 -17.67 -5.73
CA ALA A 247 -8.11 -17.91 -4.28
C ALA A 247 -9.38 -17.30 -3.68
N ARG A 248 -9.75 -16.09 -4.12
CA ARG A 248 -10.97 -15.42 -3.66
C ARG A 248 -12.24 -16.14 -4.09
N LEU A 249 -12.32 -16.57 -5.35
CA LEU A 249 -13.50 -17.27 -5.88
C LEU A 249 -13.65 -18.69 -5.31
N ALA A 250 -12.54 -19.32 -4.91
CA ALA A 250 -12.57 -20.62 -4.25
C ALA A 250 -13.18 -20.56 -2.84
N ASN A 251 -13.31 -19.36 -2.23
CA ASN A 251 -13.89 -19.14 -0.89
C ASN A 251 -13.35 -20.09 0.18
N VAL A 252 -12.05 -20.41 0.13
CA VAL A 252 -11.40 -21.28 1.12
C VAL A 252 -11.23 -20.49 2.42
N PRO A 253 -11.97 -20.81 3.50
CA PRO A 253 -11.75 -20.16 4.78
C PRO A 253 -10.33 -20.51 5.25
N PRO A 254 -9.60 -19.58 5.90
CA PRO A 254 -8.31 -19.89 6.49
C PRO A 254 -8.49 -21.04 7.50
N GLU A 255 -7.48 -21.92 7.59
CA GLU A 255 -7.51 -23.02 8.55
C GLU A 255 -7.79 -22.49 9.95
N ASN A 256 -8.77 -23.09 10.63
CA ASN A 256 -9.15 -22.70 11.97
C ASN A 256 -7.97 -22.99 12.91
N PRO A 257 -7.37 -21.98 13.57
CA PRO A 257 -6.23 -22.20 14.46
C PRO A 257 -6.58 -23.00 15.74
N ALA A 258 -7.84 -23.42 15.90
CA ALA A 258 -8.28 -24.30 16.96
C ALA A 258 -8.67 -25.69 16.43
N GLN A 259 -7.66 -26.50 16.09
CA GLN A 259 -7.70 -27.95 16.34
C GLN A 259 -6.29 -28.39 16.78
N PRO A 260 -6.12 -28.93 18.01
CA PRO A 260 -4.91 -29.68 18.35
C PRO A 260 -4.80 -30.98 17.56
#